data_AF-A0A6I1JIS7-F1
#
_entry.id   AF-A0A6I1JIS7-F1
#
_cell.length_a   1.000
_cell.length_b   1.000
_cell.length_c   1.000
_cell.angle_alpha   90.00
_cell.angle_beta   90.00
_cell.angle_gamma   90.00
#
_symmetry.space_group_name_H-M   'P 1'
#
loop_
_entity.id
_entity.type
_entity.pdbx_description
1 polymer ?
#
loop_
_entity_poly.entity_id
_entity_poly.type
_entity_poly.pdbx_seq_one_letter_code
_entity_poly.pdbx_strand_id
1 'polypeptide(L)'
;MTTPPDYTPPKVWTWNKASGGRFANINRPIAGPTHDKELPVGRHPMQLYSLGTPNGVKVTVMLEELLALGHAGAEYDAWLIRISEGEQFSSGFVGVNPNSKIPALVDRSGPTPIRVFESGAILMHLAEKFGAFLPTDTAARAETLSWLFWQMGSAPFLGGGFGHFYAYAPVKIEYAIDRYAMEVKRQMDVLDRRLAESEYIAGPDYTIADMAIWPWYGNLARGLAYEAGEFLSVQDYKNVQRWTEQVFARPAVKRGRMVNRVQGDPASQLHERHDASDFDTKTQDKIAPAT
;
A
#
# COMPACT_ATOMS: atom_id res chain seq x y z
N MET A 1 14.83 16.37 35.27
CA MET A 1 14.08 16.23 34.00
C MET A 1 13.04 17.33 34.00
N THR A 2 13.19 18.34 33.15
CA THR A 2 12.21 19.43 33.04
C THR A 2 11.05 18.94 32.18
N THR A 3 9.88 18.77 32.78
CA THR A 3 8.63 18.55 32.06
C THR A 3 8.50 19.66 31.00
N PRO A 4 8.29 19.34 29.71
CA PRO A 4 8.04 20.36 28.71
C PRO A 4 6.84 21.20 29.16
N PRO A 5 6.84 22.53 28.94
CA PRO A 5 5.71 23.38 29.33
C PRO A 5 4.42 22.88 28.68
N ASP A 6 3.33 22.92 29.43
CA ASP A 6 2.01 22.50 28.97
C ASP A 6 1.62 23.26 27.69
N TYR A 7 1.32 22.51 26.62
CA TYR A 7 0.83 23.08 25.37
C TYR A 7 -0.67 23.34 25.46
N THR A 8 -1.07 24.60 25.25
CA THR A 8 -2.49 24.97 25.08
C THR A 8 -2.77 25.20 23.59
N PRO A 9 -3.62 24.37 22.94
CA PRO A 9 -4.03 24.60 21.56
C PRO A 9 -4.67 26.00 21.39
N PRO A 10 -4.39 26.72 20.27
CA PRO A 10 -5.07 27.97 20.00
C PRO A 10 -6.55 27.73 19.70
N LYS A 11 -7.39 28.77 19.88
CA LYS A 11 -8.83 28.72 19.52
C LYS A 11 -9.06 28.35 18.05
N VAL A 12 -8.17 28.81 17.17
CA VAL A 12 -8.19 28.52 15.74
C VAL A 12 -6.80 28.03 15.36
N TRP A 13 -6.74 26.83 14.77
CA TRP A 13 -5.48 26.27 14.28
C TRP A 13 -4.93 27.07 13.10
N THR A 14 -3.61 27.26 13.07
CA THR A 14 -2.91 27.91 11.96
C THR A 14 -1.70 27.08 11.54
N TRP A 15 -1.38 27.07 10.25
CA TRP A 15 -0.20 26.40 9.73
C TRP A 15 1.04 27.28 9.92
N ASN A 16 1.53 27.33 11.16
CA ASN A 16 2.65 28.21 11.55
C ASN A 16 4.01 27.48 11.63
N LYS A 17 4.04 26.15 11.46
CA LYS A 17 5.24 25.31 11.48
C LYS A 17 5.09 24.17 10.47
N ALA A 18 6.20 23.81 9.83
CA ALA A 18 6.28 22.57 9.07
C ALA A 18 6.05 21.37 10.01
N SER A 19 5.35 20.35 9.54
CA SER A 19 5.01 19.16 10.34
C SER A 19 5.02 17.91 9.47
N GLY A 20 5.43 16.78 10.04
CA GLY A 20 5.51 15.50 9.33
C GLY A 20 6.91 14.87 9.25
N GLY A 21 7.93 15.48 9.88
CA GLY A 21 9.30 14.95 9.87
C GLY A 21 9.82 14.81 8.44
N ARG A 22 10.13 13.56 8.03
CA ARG A 22 10.54 13.21 6.66
C ARG A 22 9.61 13.73 5.56
N PHE A 23 8.32 13.96 5.86
CA PHE A 23 7.29 14.40 4.90
C PHE A 23 6.92 15.88 5.00
N ALA A 24 7.69 16.67 5.76
CA ALA A 24 7.38 18.08 6.00
C ALA A 24 7.34 18.95 4.72
N ASN A 25 8.05 18.55 3.67
CA ASN A 25 8.07 19.25 2.38
C ASN A 25 6.80 19.05 1.54
N ILE A 26 6.00 18.02 1.83
CA ILE A 26 4.80 17.66 1.04
C ILE A 26 3.49 17.79 1.82
N ASN A 27 3.53 17.70 3.15
CA ASN A 27 2.33 17.80 3.98
C ASN A 27 1.79 19.24 4.03
N ARG A 28 0.52 19.43 3.70
CA ARG A 28 -0.15 20.74 3.62
C ARG A 28 -1.59 20.66 4.14
N PRO A 29 -2.15 21.76 4.67
CA PRO A 29 -3.55 21.83 5.09
C PRO A 29 -4.53 22.06 3.92
N ILE A 30 -4.03 22.19 2.69
CA ILE A 30 -4.81 22.43 1.48
C ILE A 30 -4.55 21.32 0.46
N ALA A 31 -5.58 21.00 -0.33
CA ALA A 31 -5.50 20.05 -1.43
C ALA A 31 -5.29 20.77 -2.78
N GLY A 32 -5.27 20.00 -3.86
CA GLY A 32 -5.21 20.51 -5.23
C GLY A 32 -3.80 20.51 -5.84
N PRO A 33 -3.73 20.83 -7.14
CA PRO A 33 -2.48 20.78 -7.89
C PRO A 33 -1.52 21.89 -7.47
N THR A 34 -0.22 21.65 -7.67
CA THR A 34 0.87 22.60 -7.42
C THR A 34 1.66 22.96 -8.66
N HIS A 35 1.54 22.15 -9.71
CA HIS A 35 2.21 22.33 -10.98
C HIS A 35 1.42 21.62 -12.08
N ASP A 36 1.52 22.15 -13.29
CA ASP A 36 0.92 21.52 -14.47
C ASP A 36 1.86 20.44 -15.01
N LYS A 37 1.37 19.21 -15.05
CA LYS A 37 2.07 18.06 -15.63
C LYS A 37 1.04 17.00 -15.96
N GLU A 38 0.95 16.66 -17.25
CA GLU A 38 0.12 15.55 -17.72
C GLU A 38 0.73 14.21 -17.32
N LEU A 39 -0.13 13.22 -17.11
CA LEU A 39 0.31 11.86 -16.82
C LEU A 39 0.65 11.13 -18.13
N PRO A 40 1.74 10.31 -18.14
CA PRO A 40 2.03 9.45 -19.28
C PRO A 40 0.93 8.39 -19.45
N VAL A 41 0.69 7.97 -20.69
CA VAL A 41 -0.28 6.92 -21.03
C VAL A 41 0.42 5.92 -21.95
N GLY A 42 0.51 4.68 -21.52
CA GLY A 42 1.09 3.59 -22.30
C GLY A 42 0.03 2.85 -23.12
N ARG A 43 0.43 1.68 -23.65
CA ARG A 43 -0.38 0.89 -24.58
C ARG A 43 -1.42 0.00 -23.90
N HIS A 44 -1.25 -0.27 -22.60
CA HIS A 44 -2.03 -1.28 -21.90
C HIS A 44 -3.37 -0.73 -21.39
N PRO A 45 -4.39 -1.60 -21.21
CA PRO A 45 -5.71 -1.16 -20.78
C PRO A 45 -5.72 -0.57 -19.36
N MET A 46 -4.86 -1.04 -18.45
CA MET A 46 -4.78 -0.51 -17.09
C MET A 46 -3.61 0.46 -16.97
N GLN A 47 -3.87 1.74 -16.69
CA GLN A 47 -2.83 2.73 -16.40
C GLN A 47 -2.75 2.96 -14.89
N LEU A 48 -1.70 2.47 -14.25
CA LEU A 48 -1.47 2.59 -12.82
C LEU A 48 -0.42 3.69 -12.55
N TYR A 49 -0.74 4.62 -11.65
CA TYR A 49 0.17 5.65 -11.17
C TYR A 49 0.43 5.41 -9.68
N SER A 50 1.63 4.96 -9.35
CA SER A 50 1.86 4.34 -8.04
C SER A 50 3.30 4.44 -7.55
N LEU A 51 3.51 3.94 -6.34
CA LEU A 51 4.80 3.73 -5.71
C LEU A 51 4.74 2.42 -4.92
N GLY A 52 5.83 1.65 -4.90
CA GLY A 52 5.98 0.33 -4.27
C GLY A 52 5.94 0.34 -2.72
N THR A 53 5.10 1.21 -2.15
CA THR A 53 4.66 1.19 -0.75
C THR A 53 3.66 0.04 -0.52
N PRO A 54 3.34 -0.32 0.73
CA PRO A 54 2.29 -1.30 1.02
C PRO A 54 0.98 -1.06 0.27
N ASN A 55 0.54 0.19 0.07
CA ASN A 55 -0.70 0.47 -0.67
C ASN A 55 -0.58 0.24 -2.17
N GLY A 56 0.56 0.59 -2.78
CA GLY A 56 0.80 0.33 -4.20
C GLY A 56 0.94 -1.15 -4.50
N VAL A 57 1.63 -1.89 -3.62
CA VAL A 57 1.85 -3.34 -3.74
C VAL A 57 0.53 -4.11 -3.79
N LYS A 58 -0.52 -3.69 -3.08
CA LYS A 58 -1.85 -4.32 -3.17
C LYS A 58 -2.32 -4.45 -4.62
N VAL A 59 -2.20 -3.36 -5.37
CA VAL A 59 -2.72 -3.26 -6.74
C VAL A 59 -1.82 -4.01 -7.72
N THR A 60 -0.50 -3.88 -7.60
CA THR A 60 0.43 -4.59 -8.49
C THR A 60 0.39 -6.10 -8.25
N VAL A 61 0.22 -6.56 -7.00
CA VAL A 61 -0.05 -7.97 -6.70
C VAL A 61 -1.36 -8.42 -7.34
N MET A 62 -2.46 -7.67 -7.19
CA MET A 62 -3.74 -8.02 -7.81
C MET A 62 -3.62 -8.16 -9.34
N LEU A 63 -2.95 -7.21 -10.01
CA LEU A 63 -2.74 -7.26 -11.46
C LEU A 63 -1.90 -8.48 -11.86
N GLU A 64 -0.81 -8.76 -11.14
CA GLU A 64 0.03 -9.93 -11.39
C GLU A 64 -0.69 -11.27 -11.13
N GLU A 65 -1.58 -11.32 -10.13
CA GLU A 65 -2.42 -12.49 -9.82
C GLU A 65 -3.46 -12.72 -10.94
N LEU A 66 -4.10 -11.66 -11.43
CA LEU A 66 -5.01 -11.73 -12.58
C LEU A 66 -4.29 -12.21 -13.85
N LEU A 67 -3.09 -11.69 -14.12
CA LEU A 67 -2.27 -12.13 -15.25
C LEU A 67 -1.86 -13.60 -15.10
N ALA A 68 -1.55 -14.06 -13.88
CA ALA A 68 -1.26 -15.46 -13.60
C ALA A 68 -2.48 -16.39 -13.83
N LEU A 69 -3.71 -15.88 -13.68
CA LEU A 69 -4.95 -16.57 -14.04
C LEU A 69 -5.29 -16.48 -15.55
N GLY A 70 -4.46 -15.80 -16.36
CA GLY A 70 -4.65 -15.69 -17.81
C GLY A 70 -5.58 -14.55 -18.24
N HIS A 71 -5.94 -13.61 -17.34
CA HIS A 71 -6.74 -12.44 -17.70
C HIS A 71 -5.89 -11.41 -18.46
N ALA A 72 -5.74 -11.58 -19.77
CA ALA A 72 -4.96 -10.67 -20.63
C ALA A 72 -5.44 -9.20 -20.56
N GLY A 73 -6.70 -8.95 -20.25
CA GLY A 73 -7.24 -7.60 -20.05
C GLY A 73 -6.70 -6.88 -18.80
N ALA A 74 -5.98 -7.58 -17.92
CA ALA A 74 -5.32 -7.01 -16.74
C ALA A 74 -3.90 -6.50 -17.03
N GLU A 75 -3.43 -6.60 -18.28
CA GLU A 75 -2.17 -5.97 -18.70
C GLU A 75 -2.16 -4.48 -18.35
N TYR A 76 -1.00 -3.99 -17.87
CA TYR A 76 -0.91 -2.69 -17.24
C TYR A 76 0.40 -1.96 -17.47
N ASP A 77 0.33 -0.64 -17.54
CA ASP A 77 1.47 0.25 -17.42
C ASP A 77 1.50 0.80 -15.98
N ALA A 78 2.55 0.52 -15.22
CA ALA A 78 2.74 1.04 -13.87
C ALA A 78 3.79 2.15 -13.85
N TRP A 79 3.32 3.38 -13.90
CA TRP A 79 4.11 4.60 -13.86
C TRP A 79 4.51 4.97 -12.43
N LEU A 80 5.77 5.33 -12.26
CA LEU A 80 6.32 5.69 -10.96
C LEU A 80 5.89 7.10 -10.56
N ILE A 81 5.37 7.25 -9.34
CA ILE A 81 5.02 8.53 -8.72
C ILE A 81 5.85 8.71 -7.44
N ARG A 82 6.87 9.55 -7.50
CA ARG A 82 7.77 9.86 -6.39
C ARG A 82 7.10 10.79 -5.40
N ILE A 83 6.41 10.22 -4.41
CA ILE A 83 5.62 10.99 -3.44
C ILE A 83 6.43 12.00 -2.61
N SER A 84 7.73 11.73 -2.40
CA SER A 84 8.64 12.63 -1.68
C SER A 84 8.99 13.89 -2.48
N GLU A 85 8.81 13.85 -3.79
CA GLU A 85 9.10 14.95 -4.73
C GLU A 85 7.82 15.72 -5.10
N GLY A 86 6.66 15.31 -4.60
CA GLY A 86 5.40 16.01 -4.80
C GLY A 86 4.70 15.71 -6.13
N GLU A 87 5.11 14.66 -6.86
CA GLU A 87 4.51 14.29 -8.16
C GLU A 87 2.99 14.00 -8.07
N GLN A 88 2.52 13.55 -6.90
CA GLN A 88 1.10 13.35 -6.60
C GLN A 88 0.27 14.66 -6.59
N PHE A 89 0.92 15.82 -6.65
CA PHE A 89 0.28 17.13 -6.73
C PHE A 89 0.36 17.74 -8.14
N SER A 90 0.71 16.97 -9.17
CA SER A 90 0.58 17.40 -10.56
C SER A 90 -0.89 17.55 -10.97
N SER A 91 -1.20 18.43 -11.91
CA SER A 91 -2.54 18.57 -12.50
C SER A 91 -3.09 17.22 -13.00
N GLY A 92 -2.27 16.44 -13.71
CA GLY A 92 -2.65 15.12 -14.20
C GLY A 92 -2.96 14.13 -13.07
N PHE A 93 -2.11 14.02 -12.05
CA PHE A 93 -2.36 13.11 -10.92
C PHE A 93 -3.62 13.49 -10.14
N VAL A 94 -3.81 14.78 -9.86
CA VAL A 94 -5.02 15.28 -9.18
C VAL A 94 -6.29 15.02 -10.02
N GLY A 95 -6.17 15.07 -11.35
CA GLY A 95 -7.23 14.68 -12.28
C GLY A 95 -7.67 13.22 -12.11
N VAL A 96 -6.75 12.32 -11.77
CA VAL A 96 -7.07 10.91 -11.47
C VAL A 96 -7.51 10.73 -10.02
N ASN A 97 -6.78 11.29 -9.06
CA ASN A 97 -7.10 11.23 -7.64
C ASN A 97 -7.06 12.62 -6.97
N PRO A 98 -8.21 13.23 -6.65
CA PRO A 98 -8.24 14.54 -5.97
C PRO A 98 -7.66 14.50 -4.56
N ASN A 99 -7.54 13.31 -3.93
CA ASN A 99 -6.90 13.11 -2.62
C ASN A 99 -5.36 13.16 -2.70
N SER A 100 -4.77 13.18 -3.90
CA SER A 100 -3.31 13.23 -4.11
C SER A 100 -2.56 12.11 -3.38
N LYS A 101 -3.08 10.88 -3.42
CA LYS A 101 -2.41 9.69 -2.86
C LYS A 101 -2.32 8.56 -3.89
N ILE A 102 -1.21 7.85 -3.87
CA ILE A 102 -1.06 6.58 -4.58
C ILE A 102 -1.73 5.43 -3.79
N PRO A 103 -2.08 4.32 -4.45
CA PRO A 103 -2.19 4.15 -5.90
C PRO A 103 -3.42 4.85 -6.49
N ALA A 104 -3.33 5.20 -7.77
CA ALA A 104 -4.46 5.65 -8.59
C ALA A 104 -4.40 4.95 -9.95
N LEU A 105 -5.54 4.50 -10.46
CA LEU A 105 -5.65 3.73 -11.70
C LEU A 105 -6.63 4.40 -12.67
N VAL A 106 -6.34 4.31 -13.96
CA VAL A 106 -7.28 4.63 -15.04
C VAL A 106 -7.49 3.38 -15.89
N ASP A 107 -8.71 2.83 -15.85
CA ASP A 107 -9.15 1.74 -16.72
C ASP A 107 -9.51 2.33 -18.08
N ARG A 108 -8.71 2.01 -19.10
CA ARG A 108 -8.85 2.42 -20.49
C ARG A 108 -9.31 1.28 -21.41
N SER A 109 -9.84 0.19 -20.84
CA SER A 109 -10.31 -0.95 -21.64
C SER A 109 -11.62 -0.69 -22.38
N GLY A 110 -12.39 0.31 -21.94
CA GLY A 110 -13.64 0.74 -22.57
C GLY A 110 -13.48 2.01 -23.42
N PRO A 111 -14.55 2.45 -24.11
CA PRO A 111 -14.53 3.65 -24.96
C PRO A 111 -14.29 4.94 -24.16
N THR A 112 -14.69 4.96 -22.89
CA THR A 112 -14.49 6.08 -21.97
C THR A 112 -13.63 5.61 -20.80
N PRO A 113 -12.47 6.26 -20.54
CA PRO A 113 -11.62 5.92 -19.40
C PRO A 113 -12.33 6.10 -18.05
N ILE A 114 -12.13 5.16 -17.13
CA ILE A 114 -12.68 5.18 -15.77
C ILE A 114 -11.54 5.37 -14.77
N ARG A 115 -11.55 6.48 -14.03
CA ARG A 115 -10.59 6.69 -12.93
C ARG A 115 -11.06 5.96 -11.67
N VAL A 116 -10.13 5.27 -11.00
CA VAL A 116 -10.36 4.56 -9.74
C VAL A 116 -9.19 4.87 -8.80
N PHE A 117 -9.49 5.42 -7.62
CA PHE A 117 -8.50 5.76 -6.61
C PHE A 117 -8.93 5.19 -5.26
N GLU A 118 -7.98 5.12 -4.31
CA GLU A 118 -8.01 4.26 -3.12
C GLU A 118 -7.75 2.79 -3.42
N SER A 119 -6.74 2.23 -2.75
CA SER A 119 -6.28 0.86 -3.02
C SER A 119 -7.38 -0.20 -2.87
N GLY A 120 -8.28 -0.08 -1.88
CA GLY A 120 -9.39 -1.00 -1.70
C GLY A 120 -10.43 -0.91 -2.83
N ALA A 121 -10.72 0.31 -3.32
CA ALA A 121 -11.62 0.50 -4.45
C ALA A 121 -11.03 -0.06 -5.75
N ILE A 122 -9.72 0.09 -5.96
CA ILE A 122 -9.03 -0.51 -7.12
C ILE A 122 -9.08 -2.05 -7.04
N LEU A 123 -8.82 -2.64 -5.87
CA LEU A 123 -8.94 -4.09 -5.67
C LEU A 123 -10.36 -4.58 -6.00
N MET A 124 -11.40 -3.90 -5.49
CA MET A 124 -12.80 -4.25 -5.79
C MET A 124 -13.12 -4.11 -7.27
N HIS A 125 -12.75 -2.99 -7.91
CA HIS A 125 -12.96 -2.76 -9.34
C HIS A 125 -12.37 -3.88 -10.19
N LEU A 126 -11.11 -4.24 -9.93
CA LEU A 126 -10.43 -5.31 -10.65
C LEU A 126 -11.07 -6.69 -10.37
N ALA A 127 -11.41 -6.98 -9.12
CA ALA A 127 -12.04 -8.25 -8.75
C ALA A 127 -13.41 -8.44 -9.43
N GLU A 128 -14.23 -7.39 -9.47
CA GLU A 128 -15.54 -7.41 -10.13
C GLU A 128 -15.41 -7.46 -11.65
N LYS A 129 -14.47 -6.69 -12.22
CA LYS A 129 -14.22 -6.64 -13.67
C LYS A 129 -13.83 -8.01 -14.23
N PHE A 130 -13.00 -8.76 -13.52
CA PHE A 130 -12.48 -10.03 -13.99
C PHE A 130 -13.16 -11.26 -13.35
N GLY A 131 -14.03 -11.06 -12.36
CA GLY A 131 -14.72 -12.15 -11.67
C GLY A 131 -13.79 -13.03 -10.85
N ALA A 132 -12.75 -12.46 -10.23
CA ALA A 132 -11.70 -13.19 -9.53
C ALA A 132 -11.38 -12.59 -8.16
N PHE A 133 -10.97 -13.42 -7.20
CA PHE A 133 -10.51 -13.03 -5.86
C PHE A 133 -11.54 -12.32 -4.95
N LEU A 134 -12.80 -12.27 -5.36
CA LEU A 134 -13.93 -11.81 -4.56
C LEU A 134 -15.10 -12.77 -4.78
N PRO A 135 -15.51 -13.56 -3.77
CA PRO A 135 -16.60 -14.51 -3.90
C PRO A 135 -17.91 -13.86 -4.37
N THR A 136 -18.72 -14.63 -5.10
CA THR A 136 -20.08 -14.24 -5.50
C THR A 136 -21.14 -14.77 -4.54
N ASP A 137 -20.83 -15.81 -3.76
CA ASP A 137 -21.68 -16.25 -2.67
C ASP A 137 -21.86 -15.12 -1.64
N THR A 138 -23.10 -14.88 -1.22
CA THR A 138 -23.46 -13.73 -0.39
C THR A 138 -22.69 -13.70 0.93
N ALA A 139 -22.56 -14.85 1.61
CA ALA A 139 -21.92 -14.91 2.92
C ALA A 139 -20.41 -14.73 2.80
N ALA A 140 -19.76 -15.46 1.90
CA ALA A 140 -18.32 -15.35 1.67
C ALA A 140 -17.91 -13.96 1.15
N ARG A 141 -18.75 -13.35 0.31
CA ARG A 141 -18.55 -11.97 -0.16
C ARG A 141 -18.62 -10.97 0.98
N ALA A 142 -19.63 -11.08 1.85
CA ALA A 142 -19.79 -10.20 3.00
C ALA A 142 -18.59 -10.30 3.96
N GLU A 143 -18.10 -11.51 4.22
CA GLU A 143 -16.90 -11.74 5.04
C GLU A 143 -15.65 -11.11 4.39
N THR A 144 -15.45 -11.34 3.09
CA THR A 144 -14.32 -10.76 2.34
C THR A 144 -14.33 -9.24 2.39
N LEU A 145 -15.49 -8.62 2.16
CA LEU A 145 -15.63 -7.17 2.24
C LEU A 145 -15.40 -6.65 3.66
N SER A 146 -15.87 -7.37 4.69
CA SER A 146 -15.65 -7.00 6.09
C SER A 146 -14.16 -6.90 6.41
N TRP A 147 -13.35 -7.87 5.98
CA TRP A 147 -11.89 -7.83 6.16
C TRP A 147 -11.18 -6.80 5.28
N LEU A 148 -11.65 -6.59 4.04
CA LEU A 148 -11.12 -5.53 3.19
C LEU A 148 -11.32 -4.14 3.81
N PHE A 149 -12.54 -3.85 4.30
CA PHE A 149 -12.84 -2.58 4.95
C PHE A 149 -12.18 -2.44 6.33
N TRP A 150 -12.05 -3.54 7.09
CA TRP A 150 -11.20 -3.57 8.28
C TRP A 150 -9.77 -3.14 7.95
N GLN A 151 -9.21 -3.62 6.83
CA GLN A 151 -7.87 -3.24 6.41
C GLN A 151 -7.77 -1.75 6.06
N MET A 152 -8.72 -1.23 5.29
CA MET A 152 -8.79 0.20 4.94
C MET A 152 -8.89 1.08 6.19
N GLY A 153 -9.64 0.67 7.21
CA GLY A 153 -9.80 1.39 8.47
C GLY A 153 -8.63 1.23 9.46
N SER A 154 -7.88 0.12 9.39
CA SER A 154 -6.82 -0.20 10.36
C SER A 154 -5.44 0.31 9.95
N ALA A 155 -5.08 0.24 8.67
CA ALA A 155 -3.77 0.70 8.19
C ALA A 155 -3.41 2.15 8.53
N PRO A 156 -4.34 3.12 8.61
CA PRO A 156 -4.03 4.46 9.11
C PRO A 156 -3.42 4.47 10.52
N PHE A 157 -3.82 3.55 11.41
CA PHE A 157 -3.22 3.43 12.74
C PHE A 157 -1.80 2.85 12.68
N LEU A 158 -1.57 1.85 11.83
CA LEU A 158 -0.24 1.26 11.64
C LEU A 158 0.75 2.22 10.96
N GLY A 159 0.38 2.83 9.84
CA GLY A 159 1.27 3.72 9.09
C GLY A 159 1.29 5.14 9.62
N GLY A 160 0.11 5.78 9.67
CA GLY A 160 -0.04 7.20 10.04
C GLY A 160 0.04 7.46 11.55
N GLY A 161 -0.23 6.44 12.37
CA GLY A 161 0.00 6.46 13.80
C GLY A 161 1.38 5.88 14.15
N PHE A 162 1.45 4.57 14.31
CA PHE A 162 2.63 3.87 14.82
C PHE A 162 3.88 4.18 13.98
N GLY A 163 3.87 3.91 12.68
CA GLY A 163 5.02 4.15 11.79
C GLY A 163 5.48 5.61 11.81
N HIS A 164 4.55 6.57 11.88
CA HIS A 164 4.89 7.98 11.99
C HIS A 164 5.61 8.29 13.31
N PHE A 165 4.98 8.02 14.45
CA PHE A 165 5.52 8.39 15.76
C PHE A 165 6.75 7.55 16.15
N TYR A 166 6.83 6.30 15.70
CA TYR A 166 7.94 5.40 15.97
C TYR A 166 9.14 5.65 15.05
N ALA A 167 8.95 5.81 13.73
CA ALA A 167 10.07 5.85 12.78
C ALA A 167 10.38 7.24 12.21
N TYR A 168 9.37 8.11 11.99
CA TYR A 168 9.56 9.33 11.20
C TYR A 168 9.49 10.64 11.98
N ALA A 169 8.81 10.66 13.12
CA ALA A 169 8.69 11.85 13.94
C ALA A 169 10.09 12.27 14.45
N PRO A 170 10.43 13.57 14.38
CA PRO A 170 11.74 14.06 14.82
C PRO A 170 11.90 14.04 16.35
N VAL A 171 10.82 13.79 17.09
CA VAL A 171 10.78 13.68 18.55
C VAL A 171 10.03 12.40 18.91
N LYS A 172 10.58 11.64 19.86
CA LYS A 172 9.90 10.46 20.42
C LYS A 172 8.91 10.93 21.49
N ILE A 173 7.64 10.67 21.24
CA ILE A 173 6.54 11.04 22.14
C ILE A 173 5.98 9.75 22.71
N GLU A 174 6.40 9.39 23.92
CA GLU A 174 6.05 8.13 24.60
C GLU A 174 4.55 7.85 24.56
N TYR A 175 3.71 8.81 24.99
CA TYR A 175 2.24 8.68 24.94
C TYR A 175 1.70 8.30 23.54
N ALA A 176 2.24 8.89 22.48
CA ALA A 176 1.79 8.61 21.12
C ALA A 176 2.30 7.25 20.64
N ILE A 177 3.58 6.94 20.90
CA ILE A 177 4.18 5.65 20.55
C ILE A 177 3.41 4.52 21.23
N ASP A 178 3.19 4.61 22.54
CA ASP A 178 2.48 3.58 23.32
C ASP A 178 1.05 3.38 22.83
N ARG A 179 0.32 4.48 22.59
CA ARG A 179 -1.06 4.43 22.06
C ARG A 179 -1.13 3.64 20.77
N TYR A 180 -0.25 3.94 19.82
CA TYR A 180 -0.31 3.30 18.50
C TYR A 180 0.37 1.94 18.47
N ALA A 181 1.39 1.69 19.28
CA ALA A 181 1.98 0.36 19.46
C ALA A 181 0.95 -0.62 20.05
N MET A 182 0.20 -0.18 21.06
CA MET A 182 -0.89 -0.96 21.66
C MET A 182 -1.97 -1.32 20.62
N GLU A 183 -2.40 -0.35 19.82
CA GLU A 183 -3.40 -0.60 18.76
C GLU A 183 -2.85 -1.53 17.66
N VAL A 184 -1.60 -1.35 17.22
CA VAL A 184 -1.00 -2.25 16.23
C VAL A 184 -0.86 -3.67 16.76
N LYS A 185 -0.44 -3.84 18.03
CA LYS A 185 -0.40 -5.17 18.66
C LYS A 185 -1.79 -5.80 18.75
N ARG A 186 -2.84 -5.00 19.03
CA ARG A 186 -4.23 -5.47 19.01
C ARG A 186 -4.67 -5.88 17.61
N GLN A 187 -4.31 -5.12 16.58
CA GLN A 187 -4.60 -5.48 15.18
C GLN A 187 -3.90 -6.78 14.77
N MET A 188 -2.62 -6.94 15.15
CA MET A 188 -1.88 -8.19 14.96
C MET A 188 -2.54 -9.37 15.69
N ASP A 189 -3.02 -9.19 16.93
CA ASP A 189 -3.72 -10.23 17.69
C ASP A 189 -5.08 -10.61 17.05
N VAL A 190 -5.83 -9.63 16.53
CA VAL A 190 -7.07 -9.90 15.77
C VAL A 190 -6.77 -10.78 14.55
N LEU A 191 -5.75 -10.42 13.78
CA LEU A 191 -5.34 -11.21 12.61
C LEU A 191 -4.86 -12.61 13.02
N ASP A 192 -4.06 -12.71 14.08
CA ASP A 192 -3.50 -13.99 14.52
C ASP A 192 -4.57 -14.96 14.98
N ARG A 193 -5.55 -14.49 15.77
CA ARG A 193 -6.70 -15.29 16.19
C ARG A 193 -7.54 -15.74 15.00
N ARG A 194 -7.80 -14.84 14.05
CA ARG A 194 -8.56 -15.20 12.84
C ARG A 194 -7.84 -16.28 12.02
N LEU A 195 -6.54 -16.11 11.83
CA LEU A 195 -5.70 -17.04 11.07
C LEU A 195 -5.37 -18.33 11.84
N ALA A 196 -5.72 -18.44 13.12
CA ALA A 196 -5.69 -19.71 13.84
C ALA A 196 -6.84 -20.64 13.40
N GLU A 197 -7.96 -20.07 12.95
CA GLU A 197 -9.19 -20.78 12.61
C GLU A 197 -9.42 -20.93 11.09
N SER A 198 -8.61 -20.25 10.27
CA SER A 198 -8.80 -20.21 8.83
C SER A 198 -7.48 -20.22 8.06
N GLU A 199 -7.54 -20.63 6.79
CA GLU A 199 -6.35 -20.65 5.95
C GLU A 199 -5.93 -19.24 5.53
N TYR A 200 -6.91 -18.46 5.07
CA TYR A 200 -6.80 -17.06 4.69
C TYR A 200 -7.76 -16.21 5.52
N ILE A 201 -7.66 -14.88 5.38
CA ILE A 201 -8.35 -14.00 6.33
C ILE A 201 -9.88 -14.12 6.26
N ALA A 202 -10.43 -14.29 5.06
CA ALA A 202 -11.87 -14.33 4.82
C ALA A 202 -12.43 -15.75 4.71
N GLY A 203 -11.60 -16.80 4.88
CA GLY A 203 -12.03 -18.18 4.69
C GLY A 203 -10.92 -19.08 4.14
N PRO A 204 -11.29 -20.19 3.46
CA PRO A 204 -10.32 -21.13 2.91
C PRO A 204 -9.63 -20.63 1.63
N ASP A 205 -10.18 -19.62 0.95
CA ASP A 205 -9.67 -19.12 -0.33
C ASP A 205 -8.93 -17.79 -0.19
N TYR A 206 -7.91 -17.59 -1.03
CA TYR A 206 -7.16 -16.34 -1.13
C TYR A 206 -8.00 -15.26 -1.83
N THR A 207 -8.16 -14.10 -1.20
CA THR A 207 -9.03 -13.02 -1.70
C THR A 207 -8.32 -11.66 -1.76
N ILE A 208 -9.02 -10.66 -2.30
CA ILE A 208 -8.58 -9.26 -2.22
C ILE A 208 -8.42 -8.76 -0.78
N ALA A 209 -9.05 -9.38 0.23
CA ALA A 209 -8.82 -9.02 1.62
C ALA A 209 -7.39 -9.38 2.05
N ASP A 210 -6.90 -10.56 1.66
CA ASP A 210 -5.52 -10.97 1.92
C ASP A 210 -4.52 -10.05 1.18
N MET A 211 -4.79 -9.76 -0.10
CA MET A 211 -3.98 -8.82 -0.91
C MET A 211 -3.91 -7.44 -0.28
N ALA A 212 -4.96 -7.00 0.41
CA ALA A 212 -5.00 -5.72 1.10
C ALA A 212 -4.18 -5.73 2.40
N ILE A 213 -4.33 -6.79 3.21
CA ILE A 213 -3.74 -6.89 4.55
C ILE A 213 -2.24 -7.18 4.46
N TRP A 214 -1.86 -8.10 3.58
CA TRP A 214 -0.53 -8.70 3.56
C TRP A 214 0.61 -7.69 3.34
N PRO A 215 0.52 -6.70 2.43
CA PRO A 215 1.60 -5.74 2.24
C PRO A 215 1.88 -4.88 3.48
N TRP A 216 0.91 -4.74 4.39
CA TRP A 216 1.07 -4.01 5.65
C TRP A 216 1.55 -4.93 6.76
N TYR A 217 0.74 -5.93 7.11
CA TYR A 217 0.95 -6.75 8.29
C TYR A 217 1.93 -7.90 8.04
N GLY A 218 2.02 -8.43 6.82
CA GLY A 218 3.01 -9.44 6.45
C GLY A 218 4.42 -8.86 6.38
N ASN A 219 4.59 -7.65 5.83
CA ASN A 219 5.88 -6.95 5.89
C ASN A 219 6.28 -6.63 7.34
N LEU A 220 5.33 -6.22 8.19
CA LEU A 220 5.59 -6.02 9.62
C LEU A 220 6.00 -7.32 10.32
N ALA A 221 5.29 -8.43 10.05
CA ALA A 221 5.59 -9.74 10.62
C ALA A 221 7.01 -10.23 10.28
N ARG A 222 7.50 -9.94 9.07
CA ARG A 222 8.89 -10.25 8.68
C ARG A 222 9.92 -9.22 9.14
N GLY A 223 9.52 -8.22 9.94
CA GLY A 223 10.42 -7.16 10.40
C GLY A 223 10.88 -6.20 9.30
N LEU A 224 10.21 -6.20 8.13
CA LEU A 224 10.58 -5.39 6.96
C LEU A 224 9.97 -3.97 7.00
N ALA A 225 9.20 -3.65 8.03
CA ALA A 225 8.54 -2.36 8.20
C ALA A 225 9.02 -1.65 9.47
N TYR A 226 9.48 -0.40 9.30
CA TYR A 226 9.80 0.54 10.38
C TYR A 226 10.87 0.09 11.39
N GLU A 227 11.63 -0.97 11.09
CA GLU A 227 12.58 -1.59 12.05
C GLU A 227 11.90 -1.96 13.39
N ALA A 228 10.60 -2.24 13.35
CA ALA A 228 9.75 -2.37 14.54
C ALA A 228 9.46 -3.81 14.98
N GLY A 229 10.05 -4.80 14.30
CA GLY A 229 9.72 -6.22 14.50
C GLY A 229 9.94 -6.67 15.96
N GLU A 230 11.11 -6.38 16.51
CA GLU A 230 11.43 -6.70 17.91
C GLU A 230 10.56 -5.91 18.89
N PHE A 231 10.41 -4.60 18.65
CA PHE A 231 9.62 -3.70 19.51
C PHE A 231 8.16 -4.13 19.66
N LEU A 232 7.55 -4.64 18.58
CA LEU A 232 6.17 -5.13 18.60
C LEU A 232 6.06 -6.63 18.90
N SER A 233 7.17 -7.33 19.11
CA SER A 233 7.24 -8.77 19.34
C SER A 233 6.54 -9.58 18.23
N VAL A 234 6.80 -9.22 16.97
CA VAL A 234 6.04 -9.76 15.83
C VAL A 234 6.20 -11.28 15.65
N GLN A 235 7.27 -11.86 16.19
CA GLN A 235 7.52 -13.29 16.20
C GLN A 235 6.49 -14.10 17.00
N ASP A 236 5.75 -13.48 17.91
CA ASP A 236 4.79 -14.19 18.78
C ASP A 236 3.46 -14.50 18.07
N TYR A 237 3.14 -13.76 16.99
CA TYR A 237 1.94 -13.98 16.17
C TYR A 237 2.14 -15.11 15.16
N LYS A 238 2.16 -16.36 15.64
CA LYS A 238 2.55 -17.54 14.85
C LYS A 238 1.65 -17.78 13.63
N ASN A 239 0.36 -17.49 13.73
CA ASN A 239 -0.59 -17.69 12.64
C ASN A 239 -0.45 -16.61 11.57
N VAL A 240 -0.19 -15.36 11.99
CA VAL A 240 0.20 -14.29 11.06
C VAL A 240 1.50 -14.63 10.35
N GLN A 241 2.52 -15.15 11.05
CA GLN A 241 3.78 -15.57 10.42
C GLN A 241 3.56 -16.67 9.38
N ARG A 242 2.77 -17.70 9.71
CA ARG A 242 2.41 -18.79 8.79
C ARG A 242 1.74 -18.28 7.52
N TRP A 243 0.68 -17.50 7.65
CA TRP A 243 -0.03 -16.91 6.51
C TRP A 243 0.87 -15.96 5.71
N THR A 244 1.72 -15.20 6.38
CA THR A 244 2.68 -14.30 5.75
C THR A 244 3.60 -15.06 4.81
N GLU A 245 4.25 -16.12 5.27
CA GLU A 245 5.17 -16.93 4.45
C GLU A 245 4.43 -17.62 3.30
N GLN A 246 3.21 -18.13 3.55
CA GLN A 246 2.35 -18.70 2.52
C GLN A 246 2.07 -17.72 1.38
N VAL A 247 1.69 -16.47 1.68
CA VAL A 247 1.43 -15.45 0.67
C VAL A 247 2.73 -14.95 0.03
N PHE A 248 3.84 -14.83 0.77
CA PHE A 248 5.17 -14.48 0.23
C PHE A 248 5.66 -15.47 -0.82
N ALA A 249 5.28 -16.75 -0.72
CA ALA A 249 5.70 -17.79 -1.64
C ALA A 249 5.06 -17.67 -3.04
N ARG A 250 3.91 -16.99 -3.16
CA ARG A 250 3.15 -16.88 -4.41
C ARG A 250 3.95 -16.17 -5.50
N PRO A 251 4.06 -16.73 -6.73
CA PRO A 251 4.83 -16.12 -7.81
C PRO A 251 4.38 -14.70 -8.18
N ALA A 252 3.07 -14.46 -8.26
CA ALA A 252 2.52 -13.14 -8.55
C ALA A 252 2.80 -12.13 -7.43
N VAL A 253 2.78 -12.56 -6.16
CA VAL A 253 3.21 -11.72 -5.03
C VAL A 253 4.68 -11.33 -5.16
N LYS A 254 5.57 -12.28 -5.52
CA LYS A 254 6.99 -11.98 -5.74
C LYS A 254 7.18 -10.91 -6.82
N ARG A 255 6.50 -11.03 -7.97
CA ARG A 255 6.56 -10.04 -9.06
C ARG A 255 5.95 -8.70 -8.65
N GLY A 256 4.72 -8.69 -8.15
CA GLY A 256 3.97 -7.47 -7.83
C GLY A 256 4.70 -6.57 -6.82
N ARG A 257 5.44 -7.14 -5.87
CA ARG A 257 6.24 -6.38 -4.89
C ARG A 257 7.46 -5.68 -5.46
N MET A 258 7.89 -6.04 -6.68
CA MET A 258 9.04 -5.41 -7.34
C MET A 258 8.62 -4.11 -8.04
N VAL A 259 7.37 -4.04 -8.48
CA VAL A 259 6.83 -2.94 -9.29
C VAL A 259 6.75 -1.64 -8.49
N ASN A 260 7.20 -0.56 -9.12
CA ASN A 260 7.39 0.79 -8.56
C ASN A 260 8.21 0.83 -7.26
N ARG A 261 9.02 -0.20 -6.99
CA ARG A 261 9.85 -0.26 -5.79
C ARG A 261 11.18 0.46 -6.05
N VAL A 262 11.52 1.42 -5.19
CA VAL A 262 12.71 2.30 -5.34
C VAL A 262 13.72 2.14 -4.19
N GLN A 263 13.57 1.10 -3.36
CA GLN A 263 14.39 0.86 -2.17
C GLN A 263 14.58 -0.65 -1.93
N GLY A 264 15.67 -1.01 -1.26
CA GLY A 264 16.05 -2.39 -0.96
C GLY A 264 17.06 -2.96 -1.96
N ASP A 265 17.11 -4.27 -2.10
CA ASP A 265 17.95 -4.95 -3.08
C ASP A 265 17.62 -4.48 -4.53
N PRO A 266 18.57 -3.98 -5.34
CA PRO A 266 18.35 -3.60 -6.73
C PRO A 266 17.68 -4.69 -7.59
N ALA A 267 17.95 -5.97 -7.33
CA ALA A 267 17.31 -7.08 -8.04
C ALA A 267 15.81 -7.21 -7.74
N SER A 268 15.36 -6.62 -6.63
CA SER A 268 13.95 -6.55 -6.25
C SER A 268 13.24 -5.28 -6.71
N GLN A 269 13.93 -4.37 -7.40
CA GLN A 269 13.42 -3.07 -7.78
C GLN A 269 13.11 -3.01 -9.28
N LEU A 270 11.83 -2.88 -9.62
CA LEU A 270 11.36 -2.57 -10.97
C LEU A 270 10.65 -1.22 -10.91
N HIS A 271 11.32 -0.14 -11.33
CA HIS A 271 10.81 1.22 -11.17
C HIS A 271 9.50 1.45 -11.92
N GLU A 272 9.34 0.90 -13.12
CA GLU A 272 8.12 0.93 -13.92
C GLU A 272 7.94 -0.41 -14.63
N ARG A 273 6.69 -0.77 -14.91
CA ARG A 273 6.32 -2.00 -15.63
C ARG A 273 5.48 -1.63 -16.84
N HIS A 274 5.91 -2.03 -18.02
CA HIS A 274 5.27 -1.81 -19.32
C HIS A 274 5.17 -3.11 -20.15
N ASP A 275 5.80 -4.19 -19.70
CA ASP A 275 5.70 -5.53 -20.29
C ASP A 275 6.09 -6.59 -19.24
N ALA A 276 5.63 -7.83 -19.42
CA ALA A 276 6.04 -8.93 -18.55
C ALA A 276 7.55 -9.20 -18.62
N SER A 277 8.19 -8.96 -19.76
CA SER A 277 9.65 -9.11 -19.95
C SER A 277 10.49 -8.10 -19.15
N ASP A 278 9.88 -7.07 -18.56
CA ASP A 278 10.60 -6.08 -17.75
C ASP A 278 11.19 -6.68 -16.47
N PHE A 279 10.57 -7.71 -15.89
CA PHE A 279 11.15 -8.43 -14.74
C PHE A 279 12.50 -9.08 -15.07
N ASP A 280 12.67 -9.51 -16.32
CA ASP A 280 13.89 -10.18 -16.79
C ASP A 280 14.95 -9.19 -17.31
N THR A 281 14.55 -7.96 -17.66
CA THR A 281 15.44 -7.04 -18.41
C THR A 281 15.57 -5.63 -17.84
N LYS A 282 14.69 -5.19 -16.92
CA LYS A 282 14.58 -3.80 -16.46
C LYS A 282 14.62 -3.61 -14.93
N THR A 283 14.91 -4.65 -14.17
CA THR A 283 15.19 -4.50 -12.73
C THR A 283 16.47 -3.67 -12.51
N GLN A 284 16.58 -2.98 -11.38
CA GLN A 284 17.64 -1.99 -11.20
C GLN A 284 19.05 -2.60 -11.20
N ASP A 285 19.22 -3.85 -10.78
CA ASP A 285 20.50 -4.58 -10.93
C ASP A 285 20.94 -4.75 -12.39
N LYS A 286 20.01 -4.73 -13.35
CA LYS A 286 20.27 -4.93 -14.78
C LYS A 286 20.51 -3.63 -15.54
N ILE A 287 19.99 -2.50 -15.05
CA ILE A 287 20.00 -1.22 -15.76
C ILE A 287 20.72 -0.09 -15.04
N ALA A 288 20.97 -0.22 -13.73
CA ALA A 288 21.82 0.75 -13.02
C ALA A 288 23.28 0.53 -13.45
N PRO A 289 24.08 1.60 -13.60
CA PRO A 289 25.50 1.45 -13.84
C PRO A 289 26.13 0.64 -12.70
N ALA A 290 27.03 -0.29 -13.05
CA ALA A 290 27.84 -0.99 -12.05
C ALA A 290 28.53 0.06 -11.18
N THR A 291 28.30 -0.03 -9.87
CA THR A 291 28.93 0.85 -8.87
C THR A 291 30.36 0.41 -8.59
#